data_AF-A0A351CJC9-F1
#
_entry.id   AF-A0A351CJC9-F1
#
_cell.length_a   1.000
_cell.length_b   1.000
_cell.length_c   1.000
_cell.angle_alpha   90.00
_cell.angle_beta   90.00
_cell.angle_gamma   90.00
#
_symmetry.space_group_name_H-M   'P 1'
#
loop_
_entity.id
_entity.type
_entity.pdbx_description
1 polymer ?
#
loop_
_entity_poly.entity_id
_entity_poly.type
_entity_poly.pdbx_seq_one_letter_code
_entity_poly.pdbx_strand_id
1 'polypeptide(L)'
;VENASFMPWLVGVALIHSLSVSEKRGAFKHWTVLLAISGFSLSLLGTFLVRSGILTSVHSFASDPARGLFILIFLIIVVGGSLILYAFRANQMSSNSSFSILSRESTLLVNNILLVAAMLSVFLGTLYPLLLDALNLGKISVGAPYFDAVFVPIMVPAVIVMAIAPILRWKKDNKSRLANELTAVCIGAILLLLVSLLLSNNIYILLAYFL
;
A
#
# COMPACT_ATOMS: atom_id res chain seq x y z
N VAL A 1 -10.25 -1.67 -13.82
CA VAL A 1 -10.42 -0.30 -13.26
C VAL A 1 -10.12 -0.26 -11.77
N GLU A 2 -10.63 -1.22 -10.98
CA GLU A 2 -10.42 -1.28 -9.52
C GLU A 2 -8.93 -1.25 -9.10
N ASN A 3 -8.06 -2.00 -9.80
CA ASN A 3 -6.62 -1.98 -9.55
C ASN A 3 -6.00 -0.58 -9.68
N ALA A 4 -6.52 0.24 -10.59
CA ALA A 4 -6.01 1.58 -10.85
C ALA A 4 -6.21 2.50 -9.64
N SER A 5 -7.33 2.38 -8.94
CA SER A 5 -7.59 3.09 -7.67
C SER A 5 -6.93 2.42 -6.46
N PHE A 6 -6.67 1.11 -6.52
CA PHE A 6 -6.10 0.38 -5.39
C PHE A 6 -4.60 0.65 -5.16
N MET A 7 -3.83 0.82 -6.23
CA MET A 7 -2.40 1.15 -6.14
C MET A 7 -2.09 2.43 -5.33
N PRO A 8 -2.70 3.60 -5.61
CA PRO A 8 -2.46 4.80 -4.81
C PRO A 8 -2.99 4.66 -3.38
N TRP A 9 -4.00 3.84 -3.13
CA TRP A 9 -4.49 3.55 -1.77
C TRP A 9 -3.43 2.82 -0.93
N LEU A 10 -2.81 1.76 -1.47
CA LEU A 10 -1.74 1.01 -0.78
C LEU A 10 -0.55 1.92 -0.41
N VAL A 11 -0.13 2.76 -1.36
CA VAL A 11 0.95 3.73 -1.13
C VAL A 11 0.52 4.85 -0.18
N GLY A 12 -0.75 5.26 -0.21
CA GLY A 12 -1.32 6.23 0.72
C GLY A 12 -1.32 5.74 2.17
N VAL A 13 -1.66 4.47 2.40
CA VAL A 13 -1.56 3.85 3.74
C VAL A 13 -0.11 3.82 4.21
N ALA A 14 0.82 3.38 3.35
CA ALA A 14 2.25 3.39 3.67
C ALA A 14 2.77 4.82 3.94
N LEU A 15 2.25 5.81 3.23
CA LEU A 15 2.58 7.23 3.43
C LEU A 15 2.15 7.69 4.82
N ILE A 16 0.94 7.38 5.26
CA ILE A 16 0.44 7.75 6.60
C ILE A 16 1.33 7.13 7.70
N HIS A 17 1.70 5.86 7.57
CA HIS A 17 2.65 5.23 8.49
C HIS A 17 4.01 5.95 8.50
N SER A 18 4.53 6.26 7.31
CA SER A 18 5.81 6.96 7.16
C SER A 18 5.77 8.39 7.74
N LEU A 19 4.65 9.09 7.59
CA LEU A 19 4.42 10.43 8.11
C LEU A 19 4.39 10.41 9.64
N SER A 20 3.71 9.42 10.24
CA SER A 20 3.67 9.23 11.70
C SER A 20 5.07 9.05 12.30
N VAL A 21 5.93 8.25 11.64
CA VAL A 21 7.33 8.09 12.07
C VAL A 21 8.13 9.38 11.85
N SER A 22 7.93 10.05 10.71
CA SER A 22 8.61 11.32 10.41
C SER A 22 8.29 12.40 11.44
N GLU A 23 7.03 12.57 11.81
CA GLU A 23 6.59 13.58 12.76
C GLU A 23 7.08 13.27 14.18
N LYS A 24 6.95 12.01 14.62
CA LYS A 24 7.28 11.64 16.00
C LYS A 24 8.78 11.46 16.23
N ARG A 25 9.54 11.04 15.21
CA ARG A 25 10.93 10.57 15.37
C ARG A 25 11.92 11.31 14.48
N GLY A 26 11.46 12.11 13.51
CA GLY A 26 12.33 12.75 12.52
C GLY A 26 13.03 11.78 11.57
N ALA A 27 12.60 10.51 11.54
CA ALA A 27 13.12 9.46 10.67
C ALA A 27 12.30 9.40 9.35
N PHE A 28 12.75 8.63 8.36
CA PHE A 28 11.98 8.31 7.14
C PHE A 28 11.58 9.51 6.27
N LYS A 29 12.27 10.66 6.37
CA LYS A 29 11.97 11.85 5.56
C LYS A 29 11.99 11.55 4.06
N HIS A 30 13.07 10.94 3.56
CA HIS A 30 13.18 10.55 2.15
C HIS A 30 12.07 9.59 1.73
N TRP A 31 11.82 8.56 2.54
CA TRP A 31 10.79 7.56 2.27
C TRP A 31 9.39 8.18 2.17
N THR A 32 9.08 9.09 3.09
CA THR A 32 7.80 9.81 3.13
C THR A 32 7.59 10.66 1.87
N VAL A 33 8.62 11.41 1.44
CA VAL A 33 8.52 12.23 0.22
C VAL A 33 8.36 11.35 -1.01
N LEU A 34 9.14 10.26 -1.12
CA LEU A 34 9.02 9.33 -2.24
C LEU A 34 7.64 8.65 -2.30
N LEU A 35 7.09 8.25 -1.15
CA LEU A 35 5.73 7.70 -1.08
C LEU A 35 4.68 8.74 -1.47
N ALA A 36 4.83 10.01 -1.07
CA ALA A 36 3.91 11.07 -1.46
C ALA A 36 3.93 11.33 -2.98
N ILE A 37 5.13 11.41 -3.56
CA ILE A 37 5.31 11.52 -5.02
C ILE A 37 4.69 10.31 -5.70
N SER A 38 4.98 9.09 -5.23
CA SER A 38 4.47 7.86 -5.81
C SER A 38 2.95 7.75 -5.73
N GLY A 39 2.35 8.09 -4.59
CA GLY A 39 0.90 8.05 -4.40
C GLY A 39 0.18 9.01 -5.34
N PHE A 40 0.69 10.24 -5.48
CA PHE A 40 0.15 11.20 -6.45
C PHE A 40 0.33 10.71 -7.89
N SER A 41 1.52 10.20 -8.22
CA SER A 41 1.85 9.66 -9.55
C SER A 41 0.94 8.50 -9.95
N LEU A 42 0.66 7.57 -9.01
CA LEU A 42 -0.22 6.43 -9.23
C LEU A 42 -1.68 6.86 -9.39
N SER A 43 -2.12 7.92 -8.71
CA SER A 43 -3.46 8.50 -8.90
C SER A 43 -3.63 9.09 -10.31
N LEU A 44 -2.62 9.83 -10.79
CA LEU A 44 -2.60 10.34 -12.17
C LEU A 44 -2.53 9.21 -13.19
N LEU A 45 -1.70 8.19 -12.94
CA LEU A 45 -1.61 7.01 -13.78
C LEU A 45 -2.96 6.29 -13.85
N GLY A 46 -3.65 6.12 -12.72
CA GLY A 46 -4.98 5.50 -12.71
C GLY A 46 -5.99 6.29 -13.53
N THR A 47 -5.94 7.62 -13.47
CA THR A 47 -6.76 8.50 -14.31
C THR A 47 -6.44 8.31 -15.79
N PHE A 48 -5.16 8.25 -16.16
CA PHE A 48 -4.71 7.96 -17.52
C PHE A 48 -5.24 6.60 -18.01
N LEU A 49 -5.07 5.54 -17.22
CA LEU A 49 -5.48 4.18 -17.58
C LEU A 49 -6.98 4.07 -17.87
N VAL A 50 -7.82 4.77 -17.10
CA VAL A 50 -9.29 4.70 -17.24
C VAL A 50 -9.82 5.64 -18.32
N ARG A 51 -9.14 6.76 -18.60
CA ARG A 51 -9.62 7.78 -19.56
C ARG A 51 -8.99 7.71 -20.95
N SER A 52 -7.82 7.08 -21.08
CA SER A 52 -7.12 6.93 -22.36
C SER A 52 -7.80 5.97 -23.35
N GLY A 53 -8.72 5.12 -22.86
CA GLY A 53 -9.31 4.05 -23.66
C GLY A 53 -8.41 2.82 -23.84
N ILE A 54 -7.22 2.81 -23.19
CA ILE A 54 -6.31 1.65 -23.20
C ILE A 54 -6.92 0.47 -22.44
N LEU A 55 -7.64 0.73 -21.36
CA LEU A 55 -8.43 -0.29 -20.66
C LEU A 55 -9.86 -0.30 -21.18
N THR A 56 -10.30 -1.42 -21.72
CA THR A 56 -11.73 -1.68 -21.99
C THR A 56 -12.39 -2.20 -20.72
N SER A 57 -13.38 -1.48 -20.19
CA SER A 57 -14.13 -1.94 -19.01
C SER A 57 -15.53 -1.38 -18.97
N VAL A 58 -16.44 -2.05 -18.25
CA VAL A 58 -17.82 -1.54 -18.04
C VAL A 58 -17.87 -0.25 -17.23
N HIS A 59 -16.79 0.11 -16.53
CA HIS A 59 -16.67 1.32 -15.73
C HIS A 59 -15.86 2.44 -16.41
N SER A 60 -15.38 2.25 -17.64
CA SER A 60 -14.74 3.32 -18.40
C SER A 60 -15.81 4.16 -19.10
N PHE A 61 -16.17 5.28 -18.48
CA PHE A 61 -17.06 6.27 -19.09
C PHE A 61 -16.26 7.23 -19.98
N ALA A 62 -16.69 7.40 -21.23
CA ALA A 62 -16.14 8.32 -22.23
C ALA A 62 -14.62 8.21 -22.45
N SER A 63 -14.21 7.23 -23.27
CA SER A 63 -12.85 7.11 -23.79
C SER A 63 -12.60 8.16 -24.89
N ASP A 64 -11.66 9.07 -24.66
CA ASP A 64 -11.23 10.08 -25.63
C ASP A 64 -9.68 10.05 -25.71
N PRO A 65 -9.10 9.48 -26.78
CA PRO A 65 -7.65 9.35 -26.93
C PRO A 65 -6.90 10.69 -26.83
N ALA A 66 -7.52 11.80 -27.25
CA ALA A 66 -6.89 13.12 -27.16
C ALA A 66 -6.71 13.56 -25.70
N ARG A 67 -7.68 13.23 -24.83
CA ARG A 67 -7.58 13.47 -23.38
C ARG A 67 -6.54 12.55 -22.74
N GLY A 68 -6.44 11.31 -23.21
CA GLY A 68 -5.40 10.38 -22.78
C GLY A 68 -3.99 10.93 -22.99
N LEU A 69 -3.72 11.49 -24.18
CA LEU A 69 -2.43 12.11 -24.49
C LEU A 69 -2.13 13.32 -23.60
N PHE A 70 -3.11 14.19 -23.36
CA PHE A 70 -2.96 15.32 -22.44
C PHE A 70 -2.57 14.86 -21.03
N ILE A 71 -3.28 13.85 -20.49
CA ILE A 71 -2.98 13.30 -19.16
C ILE A 71 -1.59 12.66 -19.13
N LEU A 72 -1.16 11.99 -20.21
CA LEU A 72 0.17 11.39 -20.28
C LEU A 72 1.28 12.46 -20.23
N ILE A 73 1.15 13.54 -21.00
CA ILE A 73 2.10 14.67 -20.97
C ILE A 73 2.11 15.30 -19.58
N PHE A 74 0.94 15.53 -18.99
CA PHE A 74 0.81 16.06 -17.64
C PHE A 74 1.49 15.15 -16.61
N LEU A 75 1.29 13.83 -16.71
CA LEU A 75 1.93 12.83 -15.86
C LEU A 75 3.45 12.91 -15.98
N ILE A 76 4.01 12.96 -17.20
CA ILE A 76 5.47 13.08 -17.39
C ILE A 76 6.02 14.34 -16.73
N ILE A 77 5.35 15.49 -16.92
CA ILE A 77 5.79 16.76 -16.34
C ILE A 77 5.75 16.73 -14.81
N VAL A 78 4.65 16.27 -14.22
CA VAL A 78 4.49 16.24 -12.77
C VAL A 78 5.42 15.21 -12.13
N VAL A 79 5.44 13.98 -12.63
CA VAL A 79 6.26 12.91 -12.07
C VAL A 79 7.75 13.23 -12.25
N GLY A 80 8.15 13.61 -13.46
CA GLY A 80 9.52 14.02 -13.75
C GLY A 80 9.94 15.23 -12.92
N GLY A 81 9.12 16.28 -12.89
CA GLY A 81 9.38 17.50 -12.12
C GLY A 81 9.49 17.25 -10.61
N SER A 82 8.59 16.45 -10.04
CA SER A 82 8.63 16.11 -8.61
C SER A 82 9.86 15.26 -8.23
N LEU A 83 10.26 14.30 -9.07
CA LEU A 83 11.47 13.51 -8.85
C LEU A 83 12.75 14.33 -9.00
N ILE A 84 12.80 15.25 -9.97
CA ILE A 84 13.91 16.20 -10.13
C ILE A 84 14.03 17.11 -8.91
N LEU A 85 12.91 17.68 -8.43
CA LEU A 85 12.88 18.50 -7.22
C LEU A 85 13.32 17.70 -5.98
N TYR A 86 12.89 16.45 -5.87
CA TYR A 86 13.34 15.53 -4.82
C TYR A 86 14.86 15.34 -4.88
N ALA A 87 15.42 15.06 -6.06
CA ALA A 87 16.86 14.87 -6.23
C ALA A 87 17.66 16.11 -5.81
N PHE A 88 17.21 17.31 -6.16
CA PHE A 88 17.86 18.57 -5.75
C PHE A 88 17.75 18.86 -4.25
N ARG A 89 16.65 18.45 -3.60
CA ARG A 89 16.40 18.68 -2.17
C ARG A 89 16.87 17.53 -1.27
N ALA A 90 17.30 16.40 -1.84
CA ALA A 90 17.60 15.17 -1.11
C ALA A 90 18.62 15.37 0.03
N ASN A 91 19.66 16.18 -0.20
CA ASN A 91 20.71 16.44 0.80
C ASN A 91 20.24 17.28 2.00
N GLN A 92 19.12 18.00 1.88
CA GLN A 92 18.57 18.81 2.96
C GLN A 92 17.75 17.98 3.96
N MET A 93 17.46 16.72 3.64
CA MET A 93 16.55 15.86 4.40
C MET A 93 17.25 14.86 5.33
N SER A 94 18.39 15.23 5.92
CA SER A 94 19.10 14.33 6.83
C SER A 94 18.24 13.96 8.05
N SER A 95 18.36 12.70 8.48
CA SER A 95 17.74 12.15 9.69
C SER A 95 18.79 11.45 10.55
N ASN A 96 19.01 11.97 11.76
CA ASN A 96 19.91 11.36 12.75
C ASN A 96 19.12 10.53 13.79
N SER A 97 18.20 9.68 13.32
CA SER A 97 17.37 8.86 14.20
C SER A 97 17.87 7.42 14.24
N SER A 98 18.31 6.96 15.41
CA SER A 98 18.55 5.54 15.67
C SER A 98 17.36 4.90 16.37
N PHE A 99 17.05 3.66 15.99
CA PHE A 99 16.01 2.84 16.60
C PHE A 99 16.45 1.37 16.53
N SER A 100 16.00 0.58 17.50
CA SER A 100 16.31 -0.86 17.57
C SER A 100 15.40 -1.67 16.64
N ILE A 101 15.83 -2.87 16.25
CA ILE A 101 15.05 -3.80 15.41
C ILE A 101 13.67 -4.10 16.00
N LEU A 102 13.58 -4.20 17.33
CA LEU A 102 12.32 -4.37 18.04
C LEU A 102 11.80 -3.00 18.49
N SER A 103 11.19 -2.27 17.57
CA SER A 103 10.61 -0.96 17.82
C SER A 103 9.43 -0.71 16.88
N ARG A 104 8.57 0.26 17.25
CA ARG A 104 7.49 0.71 16.39
C ARG A 104 8.00 1.22 15.04
N GLU A 105 9.14 1.90 15.00
CA GLU A 105 9.78 2.38 13.78
C GLU A 105 10.12 1.24 12.82
N SER A 106 10.80 0.20 13.31
CA SER A 106 11.18 -0.96 12.50
C SER A 106 9.97 -1.71 11.97
N THR A 107 8.94 -1.90 12.79
CA THR A 107 7.72 -2.60 12.38
C THR A 107 6.92 -1.80 11.34
N LEU A 108 6.83 -0.47 11.48
CA LEU A 108 6.20 0.39 10.47
C LEU A 108 7.02 0.44 9.18
N LEU A 109 8.36 0.34 9.25
CA LEU A 109 9.21 0.23 8.06
C LEU A 109 8.96 -1.07 7.31
N VAL A 110 8.94 -2.21 8.02
CA VAL A 110 8.61 -3.52 7.43
C VAL A 110 7.23 -3.47 6.78
N ASN A 111 6.25 -2.86 7.45
CA ASN A 111 4.91 -2.70 6.91
C ASN A 111 4.91 -1.90 5.60
N ASN A 112 5.63 -0.77 5.58
CA ASN A 112 5.75 0.04 4.38
C ASN A 112 6.40 -0.71 3.21
N ILE A 113 7.45 -1.49 3.48
CA ILE A 113 8.09 -2.32 2.44
C ILE A 113 7.08 -3.33 1.88
N LEU A 114 6.31 -4.00 2.73
CA LEU A 114 5.29 -4.96 2.30
C LEU A 114 4.17 -4.28 1.51
N LEU A 115 3.69 -3.11 1.93
CA LEU A 115 2.66 -2.35 1.21
C LEU A 115 3.15 -1.86 -0.16
N VAL A 116 4.41 -1.42 -0.26
CA VAL A 116 5.03 -1.04 -1.54
C VAL A 116 5.20 -2.27 -2.44
N ALA A 117 5.64 -3.41 -1.89
CA ALA A 117 5.75 -4.66 -2.64
C ALA A 117 4.37 -5.15 -3.14
N ALA A 118 3.33 -5.02 -2.32
CA ALA A 118 1.96 -5.32 -2.69
C ALA A 118 1.44 -4.38 -3.78
N MET A 119 1.78 -3.08 -3.71
CA MET A 119 1.47 -2.16 -4.80
C MET A 119 2.20 -2.55 -6.09
N LEU A 120 3.49 -2.91 -6.01
CA LEU A 120 4.27 -3.30 -7.18
C LEU A 120 3.73 -4.58 -7.83
N SER A 121 3.24 -5.55 -7.07
CA SER A 121 2.60 -6.74 -7.65
C SER A 121 1.32 -6.37 -8.41
N VAL A 122 0.49 -5.48 -7.85
CA VAL A 122 -0.70 -4.96 -8.54
C VAL A 122 -0.35 -4.15 -9.78
N PHE A 123 0.68 -3.31 -9.68
CA PHE A 123 1.21 -2.51 -10.78
C PHE A 123 1.70 -3.39 -11.94
N LEU A 124 2.49 -4.42 -11.65
CA LEU A 124 2.97 -5.38 -12.65
C LEU A 124 1.81 -6.17 -13.26
N GLY A 125 0.91 -6.72 -12.46
CA GLY A 125 -0.26 -7.44 -12.96
C GLY A 125 -1.17 -6.57 -13.84
N THR A 126 -1.16 -5.24 -13.64
CA THR A 126 -1.98 -4.30 -14.42
C THR A 126 -1.27 -3.81 -15.68
N LEU A 127 0.01 -3.43 -15.60
CA LEU A 127 0.73 -2.83 -16.73
C LEU A 127 1.39 -3.87 -17.64
N TYR A 128 1.78 -5.04 -17.14
CA TYR A 128 2.48 -6.03 -17.95
C TYR A 128 1.65 -6.51 -19.16
N PRO A 129 0.35 -6.85 -19.01
CA PRO A 129 -0.51 -7.16 -20.16
C PRO A 129 -0.63 -6.00 -21.16
N LEU A 130 -0.73 -4.76 -20.66
CA LEU A 130 -0.85 -3.57 -21.49
C LEU A 130 0.43 -3.31 -22.30
N LEU A 131 1.59 -3.56 -21.71
CA LEU A 131 2.88 -3.43 -22.39
C LEU A 131 3.02 -4.47 -23.52
N LEU A 132 2.61 -5.72 -23.28
CA LEU A 132 2.64 -6.76 -24.32
C LEU A 132 1.71 -6.44 -25.49
N ASP A 133 0.51 -5.93 -25.20
CA ASP A 133 -0.44 -5.51 -26.23
C ASP A 133 0.12 -4.33 -27.05
N ALA A 134 0.70 -3.32 -26.37
CA ALA A 134 1.30 -2.16 -27.03
C ALA A 134 2.51 -2.52 -27.92
N LEU A 135 3.25 -3.59 -27.60
CA LEU A 135 4.37 -4.10 -28.38
C LEU A 135 3.95 -5.11 -29.46
N ASN A 136 2.65 -5.39 -29.63
CA ASN A 136 2.11 -6.42 -30.53
C ASN A 136 2.67 -7.84 -30.25
N LEU A 137 3.05 -8.13 -29.00
CA LEU A 137 3.61 -9.42 -28.57
C LEU A 137 2.51 -10.42 -28.13
N GLY A 138 1.24 -10.01 -28.19
CA GLY A 138 0.08 -10.82 -27.85
C GLY A 138 -0.72 -10.24 -26.67
N LYS A 139 -1.99 -10.65 -26.59
CA LYS A 139 -2.89 -10.26 -25.50
C LYS A 139 -2.94 -11.37 -24.47
N ILE A 140 -2.51 -11.05 -23.26
CA ILE A 140 -2.70 -11.90 -22.09
C ILE A 140 -3.65 -11.22 -21.12
N SER A 141 -4.34 -12.00 -20.29
CA SER A 141 -5.16 -11.48 -19.21
C SER A 141 -4.63 -12.00 -17.89
N VAL A 142 -4.43 -11.10 -16.94
CA VAL A 142 -3.99 -11.43 -15.58
C VAL A 142 -5.22 -11.37 -14.67
N GLY A 143 -5.66 -12.54 -14.21
CA GLY A 143 -6.84 -12.70 -13.35
C GLY A 143 -6.48 -13.07 -11.91
N ALA A 144 -7.51 -13.45 -11.13
CA ALA A 144 -7.40 -13.83 -9.72
C ALA A 144 -6.22 -14.77 -9.38
N PRO A 145 -5.91 -15.84 -10.17
CA PRO A 145 -4.82 -16.75 -9.81
C PRO A 145 -3.45 -16.09 -9.62
N TYR A 146 -3.15 -15.02 -10.36
CA TYR A 146 -1.91 -14.26 -10.17
C TYR A 146 -1.90 -13.51 -8.85
N PHE A 147 -3.00 -12.82 -8.52
CA PHE A 147 -3.11 -12.05 -7.29
C PHE A 147 -3.15 -12.96 -6.06
N ASP A 148 -3.85 -14.09 -6.13
CA ASP A 148 -3.86 -15.09 -5.06
C ASP A 148 -2.46 -15.66 -4.81
N ALA A 149 -1.67 -15.87 -5.87
CA ALA A 149 -0.32 -16.41 -5.76
C ALA A 149 0.73 -15.38 -5.30
N VAL A 150 0.57 -14.09 -5.64
CA VAL A 150 1.61 -13.07 -5.41
C VAL A 150 1.20 -12.04 -4.37
N PHE A 151 -0.01 -11.49 -4.47
CA PHE A 151 -0.47 -10.42 -3.60
C PHE A 151 -0.83 -10.93 -2.20
N VAL A 152 -1.58 -12.04 -2.10
CA VAL A 152 -2.02 -12.59 -0.82
C VAL A 152 -0.84 -12.93 0.11
N PRO A 153 0.23 -13.64 -0.34
CA PRO A 153 1.38 -13.93 0.53
C PRO A 153 2.13 -12.70 1.02
N ILE A 154 2.04 -11.56 0.33
CA ILE A 154 2.64 -10.28 0.77
C ILE A 154 1.72 -9.59 1.79
N MET A 155 0.40 -9.62 1.55
CA MET A 155 -0.56 -8.94 2.41
C MET A 155 -0.78 -9.64 3.75
N VAL A 156 -0.72 -10.96 3.81
CA VAL A 156 -0.85 -11.72 5.07
C VAL A 156 0.14 -11.24 6.14
N PRO A 157 1.47 -11.20 5.91
CA PRO A 157 2.40 -10.64 6.88
C PRO A 157 2.21 -9.13 7.08
N ALA A 158 1.78 -8.38 6.05
CA ALA A 158 1.51 -6.95 6.21
C ALA A 158 0.41 -6.69 7.26
N VAL A 159 -0.69 -7.45 7.20
CA VAL A 159 -1.80 -7.36 8.16
C VAL A 159 -1.36 -7.75 9.57
N ILE A 160 -0.58 -8.84 9.70
CA ILE A 160 -0.03 -9.25 11.01
C ILE A 160 0.86 -8.15 11.61
N VAL A 161 1.72 -7.54 10.78
CA VAL A 161 2.59 -6.43 11.19
C VAL A 161 1.76 -5.21 11.59
N MET A 162 0.66 -4.89 10.88
CA MET A 162 -0.26 -3.81 11.26
C MET A 162 -0.94 -4.05 12.60
N ALA A 163 -1.29 -5.29 12.93
CA ALA A 163 -1.86 -5.62 14.23
C ALA A 163 -0.86 -5.44 15.39
N ILE A 164 0.43 -5.72 15.14
CA ILE A 164 1.49 -5.66 16.16
C ILE A 164 2.02 -4.23 16.36
N ALA A 165 2.13 -3.43 15.28
CA ALA A 165 2.80 -2.12 15.31
C ALA A 165 2.26 -1.14 16.38
N PRO A 166 0.95 -1.00 16.62
CA PRO A 166 0.41 -0.08 17.62
C PRO A 166 0.78 -0.45 19.06
N ILE A 167 1.07 -1.73 19.33
CA ILE A 167 1.40 -2.26 20.67
C ILE A 167 2.87 -1.95 21.02
N LEU A 168 3.75 -1.94 20.01
CA LEU A 168 5.18 -1.70 20.17
C LEU A 168 5.47 -0.26 20.61
N ARG A 169 6.53 -0.07 21.40
CA ARG A 169 7.02 1.26 21.82
C ARG A 169 8.00 1.85 20.78
N TRP A 170 8.07 3.18 20.76
CA TRP A 170 9.07 3.92 19.98
C TRP A 170 10.49 3.68 20.50
N LYS A 171 11.50 3.84 19.64
CA LYS A 171 12.95 3.60 19.86
C LYS A 171 13.33 2.15 20.15
N LYS A 172 12.76 1.57 21.21
CA LYS A 172 13.10 0.24 21.70
C LYS A 172 11.96 -0.35 22.51
N ASP A 173 11.77 -1.65 22.34
CA ASP A 173 10.85 -2.45 23.13
C ASP A 173 11.50 -3.73 23.68
N ASN A 174 10.77 -4.45 24.54
CA ASN A 174 11.18 -5.71 25.13
C ASN A 174 10.23 -6.84 24.68
N LYS A 175 10.81 -7.97 24.27
CA LYS A 175 10.07 -9.18 23.85
C LYS A 175 9.10 -9.69 24.93
N SER A 176 9.50 -9.68 26.20
CA SER A 176 8.65 -10.15 27.30
C SER A 176 7.41 -9.27 27.47
N ARG A 177 7.58 -7.95 27.38
CA ARG A 177 6.44 -7.01 27.42
C ARG A 177 5.51 -7.22 26.23
N LEU A 178 6.08 -7.28 25.02
CA LEU A 178 5.31 -7.50 23.80
C LEU A 178 4.51 -8.80 23.87
N ALA A 179 5.10 -9.88 24.36
CA ALA A 179 4.40 -11.15 24.54
C ALA A 179 3.22 -11.03 25.51
N ASN A 180 3.38 -10.35 26.65
CA ASN A 180 2.30 -10.16 27.63
C ASN A 180 1.15 -9.30 27.08
N GLU A 181 1.44 -8.26 26.30
CA GLU A 181 0.40 -7.43 25.67
C GLU A 181 -0.33 -8.21 24.57
N LEU A 182 0.42 -8.97 23.76
CA LEU A 182 -0.17 -9.80 22.71
C LEU A 182 -1.05 -10.91 23.29
N THR A 183 -0.65 -11.55 24.39
CA THR A 183 -1.51 -12.56 25.03
C THR A 183 -2.80 -11.95 25.55
N ALA A 184 -2.75 -10.75 26.16
CA ALA A 184 -3.95 -10.04 26.58
C ALA A 184 -4.88 -9.71 25.41
N VAL A 185 -4.33 -9.22 24.29
CA VAL A 185 -5.11 -8.94 23.06
C VAL A 185 -5.70 -10.22 22.47
N CYS A 186 -4.92 -11.30 22.38
CA CYS A 186 -5.41 -12.59 21.87
C CYS A 186 -6.52 -13.18 22.74
N ILE A 187 -6.39 -13.10 24.08
CA ILE A 187 -7.44 -13.55 25.00
C ILE A 187 -8.71 -12.71 24.79
N GLY A 188 -8.58 -11.39 24.66
CA GLY A 188 -9.71 -10.51 24.37
C GLY A 188 -10.40 -10.85 23.04
N ALA A 189 -9.61 -11.10 21.98
CA ALA A 189 -10.14 -11.49 20.68
C ALA A 189 -10.86 -12.84 20.72
N ILE A 190 -10.31 -13.84 21.41
CA ILE A 190 -10.93 -15.16 21.59
C ILE A 190 -12.22 -15.04 22.40
N LEU A 191 -12.24 -14.25 23.47
CA LEU A 191 -13.45 -14.02 24.27
C LEU A 191 -14.55 -13.35 23.45
N LEU A 192 -14.22 -12.33 22.65
CA LEU A 192 -15.17 -11.69 21.73
C LEU A 192 -15.70 -12.68 20.69
N LEU A 193 -14.85 -13.56 20.17
CA LEU A 193 -15.26 -14.61 19.24
C LEU A 193 -16.21 -15.62 19.90
N LEU A 194 -15.91 -16.05 21.13
CA LEU A 194 -16.78 -16.97 21.88
C LEU A 194 -18.14 -16.32 22.20
N VAL A 195 -18.14 -15.06 22.64
CA VAL A 195 -19.37 -14.32 22.95
C VAL A 195 -20.23 -14.12 21.70
N SER A 196 -19.62 -13.79 20.56
CA SER A 196 -20.35 -13.65 19.29
C SER A 196 -20.93 -14.98 18.79
N LEU A 197 -20.23 -16.10 18.99
CA LEU A 197 -20.75 -17.44 18.69
C LEU A 197 -21.94 -17.83 19.57
N LEU A 198 -21.97 -17.37 20.82
CA LEU A 198 -23.10 -17.60 21.73
C LEU A 198 -24.32 -16.75 21.38
N LEU A 199 -24.11 -15.54 20.84
CA LEU A 199 -25.18 -14.59 20.48
C LEU A 199 -25.76 -14.83 19.09
N SER A 200 -24.99 -15.42 18.16
CA SER A 200 -25.42 -15.63 16.78
C SER A 200 -25.01 -17.00 16.28
N ASN A 201 -25.99 -17.80 15.84
CA ASN A 201 -25.74 -19.05 15.11
C ASN A 201 -25.42 -18.82 13.62
N ASN A 202 -25.53 -17.57 13.13
CA ASN A 202 -25.30 -17.26 11.73
C ASN A 202 -23.84 -16.87 11.50
N ILE A 203 -23.11 -17.76 10.81
CA ILE A 203 -21.67 -17.61 10.57
C ILE A 203 -21.33 -16.39 9.70
N TYR A 204 -22.27 -15.93 8.87
CA TYR A 204 -22.09 -14.72 8.05
C TYR A 204 -22.15 -13.44 8.90
N ILE A 205 -23.00 -13.42 9.93
CA ILE A 205 -23.06 -12.30 10.88
C ILE A 205 -21.77 -12.27 11.71
N LEU A 206 -21.28 -13.44 12.13
CA LEU A 206 -20.00 -13.58 12.81
C LEU A 206 -18.83 -13.05 11.96
N LEU A 207 -18.74 -13.46 10.69
CA LEU A 207 -17.69 -12.97 9.79
C LEU A 207 -17.77 -11.45 9.59
N ALA A 208 -18.98 -10.88 9.51
CA ALA A 208 -19.18 -9.44 9.37
C ALA A 208 -18.80 -8.61 10.61
N TYR A 209 -18.77 -9.21 11.82
CA TYR A 209 -18.30 -8.52 13.03
C TYR A 209 -16.76 -8.43 13.12
N PHE A 210 -16.03 -9.29 12.39
CA PHE A 210 -14.57 -9.40 12.47
C PHE A 210 -13.83 -8.96 11.19
N LEU A 211 -14.54 -8.72 10.09
CA LEU A 211 -14.05 -8.11 8.83
C LEU A 211 -14.35 -6.61 8.79
#